data_AF-A0A5C7ZXI4-F1
#
_entry.id   AF-A0A5C7ZXI4-F1
#
_cell.length_a   1.000
_cell.length_b   1.000
_cell.length_c   1.000
_cell.angle_alpha   90.00
_cell.angle_beta   90.00
_cell.angle_gamma   90.00
#
_symmetry.space_group_name_H-M   'P 1'
#
loop_
_entity.id
_entity.type
_entity.pdbx_description
1 polymer ?
#
loop_
_entity_poly.entity_id
_entity_poly.type
_entity_poly.pdbx_seq_one_letter_code
_entity_poly.pdbx_strand_id
1 'polypeptide(L)'
;MRFRIALLLLPILLVACSTHKHVASSHPNGKPEVVLYLKGDGNQAEKVMEKVYYPNGQLEYVGHFDKGVENGEWMYYYENGTKKYREVWLNGLEHGIHLDYSPDGQVYRELHYEQGKLVKEVDRSKK
;
A
#
# COMPACT_ATOMS: atom_id res chain seq x y z
N MET A 1 6.07 -60.94 -17.49
CA MET A 1 5.02 -59.90 -17.36
C MET A 1 5.68 -58.63 -16.84
N ARG A 2 5.91 -57.62 -17.70
CA ARG A 2 6.68 -56.41 -17.37
C ARG A 2 5.71 -55.29 -16.95
N PHE A 3 5.62 -54.99 -15.66
CA PHE A 3 4.90 -53.81 -15.20
C PHE A 3 5.80 -52.58 -15.36
N ARG A 4 5.58 -51.82 -16.44
CA ARG A 4 6.07 -50.46 -16.57
C ARG A 4 5.18 -49.59 -15.68
N ILE A 5 5.66 -49.23 -14.49
CA ILE A 5 5.05 -48.17 -13.70
C ILE A 5 5.45 -46.86 -14.38
N ALA A 6 4.53 -46.31 -15.16
CA ALA A 6 4.65 -44.99 -15.73
C ALA A 6 4.50 -43.93 -14.62
N LEU A 7 5.37 -42.92 -14.71
CA LEU A 7 5.43 -41.70 -13.93
C LEU A 7 4.05 -41.11 -13.57
N LEU A 8 3.83 -40.78 -12.29
CA LEU A 8 3.04 -39.62 -11.91
C LEU A 8 3.95 -38.71 -11.09
N LEU A 9 4.75 -37.89 -11.78
CA LEU A 9 5.20 -36.64 -11.20
C LEU A 9 3.92 -35.84 -10.94
N LEU A 10 3.46 -35.82 -9.69
CA LEU A 10 2.51 -34.82 -9.26
C LEU A 10 3.15 -33.47 -9.61
N PRO A 11 2.59 -32.69 -10.54
CA PRO A 11 3.12 -31.36 -10.79
C PRO A 11 2.98 -30.62 -9.46
N ILE A 12 4.12 -30.26 -8.88
CA ILE A 12 4.23 -29.38 -7.72
C ILE A 12 3.27 -28.24 -8.03
N LEU A 13 2.15 -28.18 -7.29
CA LEU A 13 1.20 -27.08 -7.41
C LEU A 13 2.04 -25.82 -7.26
N LEU A 14 2.23 -25.11 -8.37
CA LEU A 14 2.57 -23.70 -8.34
C LEU A 14 1.40 -23.10 -7.57
N VAL A 15 1.56 -22.97 -6.25
CA VAL A 15 0.64 -22.21 -5.42
C VAL A 15 0.74 -20.82 -6.00
N ALA A 16 -0.21 -20.51 -6.88
CA ALA A 16 -0.36 -19.19 -7.44
C ALA A 16 -0.59 -18.30 -6.24
N CYS A 17 0.43 -17.53 -5.86
CA CYS A 17 0.37 -16.65 -4.73
C CYS A 17 -0.57 -15.49 -5.12
N SER A 18 -1.87 -15.72 -5.00
CA SER A 18 -2.90 -14.76 -5.38
C SER A 18 -3.08 -13.73 -4.28
N THR A 19 -3.19 -12.47 -4.68
CA THR A 19 -3.62 -11.40 -3.78
C THR A 19 -5.14 -11.38 -3.73
N HIS A 20 -5.72 -11.38 -2.53
CA HIS A 20 -7.15 -11.27 -2.31
C HIS A 20 -7.49 -10.04 -1.45
N LYS A 21 -8.70 -9.50 -1.66
CA LYS A 21 -9.20 -8.34 -0.94
C LYS A 21 -10.00 -8.77 0.29
N HIS A 22 -9.77 -8.11 1.41
CA HIS A 22 -10.51 -8.28 2.66
C HIS A 22 -11.00 -6.92 3.19
N VAL A 23 -12.28 -6.79 3.51
CA VAL A 23 -12.83 -5.59 4.16
C VAL A 23 -12.68 -5.81 5.66
N ALA A 24 -11.75 -5.09 6.30
CA ALA A 24 -11.43 -5.24 7.71
C ALA A 24 -12.40 -4.47 8.61
N SER A 25 -12.89 -3.32 8.15
CA SER A 25 -13.93 -2.54 8.83
C SER A 25 -14.79 -1.75 7.84
N SER A 26 -15.94 -1.30 8.33
CA SER A 26 -16.89 -0.48 7.59
C SER A 26 -17.39 0.68 8.44
N HIS A 27 -17.65 1.80 7.79
CA HIS A 27 -18.32 2.97 8.39
C HIS A 27 -19.76 2.65 8.79
N PRO A 28 -20.40 3.45 9.67
CA PRO A 28 -21.79 3.27 10.06
C PRO A 28 -22.80 3.26 8.90
N ASN A 29 -22.44 3.87 7.76
CA ASN A 29 -23.25 3.87 6.54
C ASN A 29 -23.06 2.62 5.65
N GLY A 30 -22.29 1.63 6.12
CA GLY A 30 -22.02 0.37 5.44
C GLY A 30 -20.93 0.42 4.37
N LYS A 31 -20.35 1.59 4.06
CA LYS A 31 -19.22 1.69 3.14
C LYS A 31 -17.95 1.16 3.81
N PRO A 32 -17.02 0.52 3.08
CA PRO A 32 -15.74 0.10 3.64
C PRO A 32 -14.98 1.28 4.24
N GLU A 33 -14.39 1.08 5.40
CA GLU A 33 -13.47 2.03 6.05
C GLU A 33 -12.04 1.57 5.81
N VAL A 34 -11.72 0.32 6.16
CA VAL A 34 -10.40 -0.28 5.93
C VAL A 34 -10.52 -1.50 5.00
N VAL A 35 -9.73 -1.49 3.93
CA VAL A 35 -9.60 -2.60 2.99
C VAL A 35 -8.15 -3.05 2.95
N LEU A 36 -7.94 -4.32 3.27
CA LEU A 36 -6.65 -4.98 3.21
C LEU A 36 -6.55 -5.81 1.92
N TYR A 37 -5.36 -5.83 1.34
CA TYR A 37 -4.99 -6.74 0.27
C TYR A 37 -3.95 -7.70 0.83
N LEU A 38 -4.30 -8.98 0.84
CA LEU A 38 -3.53 -10.04 1.46
C LEU A 38 -2.99 -10.96 0.37
N LYS A 39 -1.70 -11.29 0.44
CA LYS A 39 -1.03 -12.20 -0.50
C LYS A 39 -0.78 -13.54 0.20
N GLY A 40 -1.19 -14.63 -0.46
CA GLY A 40 -1.17 -15.98 0.13
C GLY A 40 -2.49 -16.35 0.80
N ASP A 41 -2.52 -17.48 1.50
CA ASP A 41 -3.75 -18.11 1.98
C ASP A 41 -3.68 -18.49 3.46
N GLY A 42 -4.85 -18.48 4.12
CA GLY A 42 -5.00 -18.89 5.51
C GLY A 42 -4.10 -18.11 6.47
N ASN A 43 -3.49 -18.82 7.43
CA ASN A 43 -2.61 -18.21 8.44
C ASN A 43 -1.28 -17.70 7.89
N GLN A 44 -0.99 -17.92 6.60
CA GLN A 44 0.24 -17.45 5.93
C GLN A 44 -0.01 -16.22 5.07
N ALA A 45 -1.24 -15.71 5.01
CA ALA A 45 -1.56 -14.54 4.22
C ALA A 45 -0.88 -13.29 4.80
N GLU A 46 -0.10 -12.60 3.99
CA GLU A 46 0.61 -11.38 4.39
C GLU A 46 -0.11 -10.13 3.86
N LYS A 47 -0.26 -9.11 4.70
CA LYS A 47 -0.72 -7.79 4.25
C LYS A 47 0.31 -7.19 3.30
N VAL A 48 -0.11 -6.87 2.08
CA VAL A 48 0.76 -6.27 1.04
C VAL A 48 0.31 -4.87 0.61
N MET A 49 -0.96 -4.53 0.84
CA MET A 49 -1.49 -3.19 0.60
C MET A 49 -2.67 -2.93 1.53
N GLU A 50 -2.85 -1.68 1.89
CA GLU A 50 -3.97 -1.17 2.67
C GLU A 50 -4.57 0.04 1.99
N LYS A 51 -5.90 0.12 2.00
CA LYS A 51 -6.65 1.30 1.59
C LYS A 51 -7.59 1.68 2.71
N VAL A 52 -7.53 2.93 3.13
CA VAL A 52 -8.48 3.51 4.08
C VAL A 52 -9.31 4.56 3.38
N TYR A 53 -10.58 4.62 3.73
CA TYR A 53 -11.57 5.46 3.10
C TYR A 53 -12.28 6.33 4.14
N TYR A 54 -12.61 7.56 3.75
CA TYR A 54 -13.51 8.43 4.48
C TYR A 54 -14.95 7.89 4.50
N PRO A 55 -15.82 8.35 5.42
CA PRO A 55 -17.23 7.96 5.46
C PRO A 55 -17.97 8.24 4.14
N ASN A 56 -17.57 9.27 3.40
CA ASN A 56 -18.14 9.59 2.10
C ASN A 56 -17.77 8.55 1.00
N GLY A 57 -16.85 7.63 1.28
CA GLY A 57 -16.35 6.57 0.39
C GLY A 57 -15.16 6.98 -0.46
N GLN A 58 -14.62 8.19 -0.28
CA GLN A 58 -13.40 8.63 -0.95
C GLN A 58 -12.18 8.05 -0.25
N LEU A 59 -11.13 7.80 -1.01
CA LEU A 59 -9.89 7.25 -0.49
C LEU A 59 -9.24 8.29 0.44
N GLU A 60 -8.89 7.88 1.65
CA GLU A 60 -8.10 8.68 2.59
C GLU A 60 -6.62 8.42 2.38
N TYR A 61 -6.21 7.15 2.33
CA TYR A 61 -4.86 6.79 1.93
C TYR A 61 -4.77 5.39 1.31
N VAL A 62 -3.68 5.16 0.57
CA VAL A 62 -3.23 3.85 0.13
C VAL A 62 -1.75 3.69 0.42
N GLY A 63 -1.39 2.54 0.99
CA GLY A 63 -0.04 2.19 1.38
C GLY A 63 0.30 0.75 0.99
N HIS A 64 1.60 0.47 0.88
CA HIS A 64 2.14 -0.83 0.51
C HIS A 64 3.07 -1.36 1.60
N PHE A 65 3.11 -2.68 1.69
CA PHE A 65 3.91 -3.39 2.66
C PHE A 65 4.73 -4.47 1.96
N ASP A 66 5.97 -4.66 2.41
CA ASP A 66 6.79 -5.83 2.09
C ASP A 66 7.13 -6.53 3.41
N LYS A 67 6.83 -7.82 3.54
CA LYS A 67 7.06 -8.60 4.77
C LYS A 67 6.54 -7.94 6.05
N GLY A 68 5.39 -7.29 5.96
CA GLY A 68 4.74 -6.63 7.09
C GLY A 68 5.30 -5.25 7.48
N VAL A 69 6.28 -4.72 6.75
CA VAL A 69 6.82 -3.36 6.95
C VAL A 69 6.46 -2.44 5.78
N GLU A 70 6.30 -1.15 6.04
CA GLU A 70 5.96 -0.14 5.03
C GLU A 70 7.05 -0.10 3.95
N ASN A 71 6.64 -0.20 2.69
CA ASN A 71 7.58 -0.21 1.59
C ASN A 71 6.93 0.27 0.29
N GLY A 72 7.58 1.21 -0.40
CA GLY A 72 7.10 1.82 -1.62
C GLY A 72 6.37 3.14 -1.39
N GLU A 73 5.57 3.55 -2.37
CA GLU A 73 4.85 4.82 -2.34
C GLU A 73 3.59 4.72 -1.48
N TRP A 74 3.40 5.73 -0.65
CA TRP A 74 2.20 5.97 0.15
C TRP A 74 1.54 7.26 -0.32
N MET A 75 0.25 7.19 -0.57
CA MET A 75 -0.54 8.30 -1.10
C MET A 75 -1.67 8.62 -0.14
N TYR A 76 -1.74 9.88 0.27
CA TYR A 76 -2.79 10.41 1.14
C TYR A 76 -3.60 11.45 0.39
N TYR A 77 -4.88 11.54 0.72
CA TYR A 77 -5.83 12.41 0.03
C TYR A 77 -6.67 13.18 1.05
N TYR A 78 -7.13 14.35 0.65
CA TYR A 78 -8.18 15.08 1.35
C TYR A 78 -9.54 14.40 1.11
N GLU A 79 -10.54 14.72 1.93
CA GLU A 79 -11.88 14.14 1.82
C GLU A 79 -12.62 14.51 0.51
N ASN A 80 -12.12 15.51 -0.24
CA ASN A 80 -12.58 15.87 -1.58
C ASN A 80 -11.84 15.11 -2.71
N GLY A 81 -10.90 14.23 -2.37
CA GLY A 81 -10.16 13.37 -3.28
C GLY A 81 -8.90 14.01 -3.87
N THR A 82 -8.58 15.27 -3.52
CA THR A 82 -7.31 15.87 -3.95
C THR A 82 -6.15 15.27 -3.15
N LYS A 83 -4.98 15.16 -3.78
CA LYS A 83 -3.78 14.65 -3.10
C LYS A 83 -3.46 15.56 -1.92
N LYS A 84 -3.05 14.94 -0.82
CA LYS A 84 -2.65 15.61 0.42
C LYS A 84 -1.16 15.42 0.65
N TYR A 85 -0.71 14.16 0.69
CA TYR A 85 0.69 13.79 0.84
C TYR A 85 1.07 12.67 -0.12
N ARG A 86 2.34 12.65 -0.51
CA ARG A 86 2.99 11.52 -1.17
C ARG A 86 4.29 11.23 -0.47
N GLU A 87 4.37 10.05 0.12
CA GLU A 87 5.52 9.56 0.87
C GLU A 87 6.16 8.39 0.14
N VAL A 88 7.43 8.15 0.42
CA VAL A 88 8.14 6.96 -0.06
C VAL A 88 8.82 6.32 1.13
N TRP A 89 8.54 5.03 1.31
CA TRP A 89 9.02 4.22 2.42
C TRP A 89 9.94 3.11 1.89
N LEU A 90 10.99 2.80 2.64
CA LEU A 90 11.90 1.70 2.36
C LEU A 90 12.21 0.97 3.67
N ASN A 91 11.75 -0.27 3.80
CA ASN A 91 11.92 -1.10 5.00
C ASN A 91 11.45 -0.41 6.30
N GLY A 92 10.26 0.22 6.27
CA GLY A 92 9.67 0.89 7.43
C GLY A 92 10.30 2.25 7.76
N LEU A 93 11.14 2.81 6.89
CA LEU A 93 11.73 4.14 7.07
C LEU A 93 11.41 5.03 5.87
N GLU A 94 11.03 6.29 6.09
CA GLU A 94 10.90 7.27 5.02
C GLU A 94 12.22 7.41 4.25
N HIS A 95 12.11 7.39 2.92
CA HIS A 95 13.25 7.41 2.02
C HIS A 95 12.88 8.03 0.68
N GLY A 96 13.64 9.01 0.22
CA GLY A 96 13.38 9.73 -1.02
C GLY A 96 12.52 10.97 -0.80
N ILE A 97 11.72 11.32 -1.81
CA ILE A 97 10.99 12.60 -1.85
C ILE A 97 9.57 12.42 -1.31
N HIS A 98 9.30 13.14 -0.21
CA HIS A 98 7.97 13.44 0.33
C HIS A 98 7.45 14.74 -0.26
N LEU A 99 6.20 14.75 -0.71
CA LEU A 99 5.54 15.94 -1.27
C LEU A 99 4.27 16.28 -0.48
N ASP A 100 4.15 17.54 -0.08
CA ASP A 100 2.90 18.08 0.47
C ASP A 100 2.16 18.89 -0.58
N TYR A 101 0.87 18.60 -0.70
CA TYR A 101 -0.04 19.22 -1.62
C TYR A 101 -1.02 20.11 -0.87
N SER A 102 -1.31 21.29 -1.40
CA SER A 102 -2.40 22.14 -0.92
C SER A 102 -3.74 21.58 -1.40
N PRO A 103 -4.88 22.02 -0.82
CA PRO A 103 -6.20 21.54 -1.23
C PRO A 103 -6.55 21.76 -2.71
N ASP A 104 -5.91 22.72 -3.37
CA ASP A 104 -6.02 23.00 -4.81
C ASP A 104 -5.13 22.11 -5.69
N GLY A 105 -4.35 21.20 -5.08
CA GLY A 105 -3.51 20.22 -5.76
C GLY A 105 -2.09 20.68 -6.08
N GLN A 106 -1.69 21.89 -5.68
CA GLN A 106 -0.31 22.38 -5.90
C GLN A 106 0.66 21.81 -4.85
N VAL A 107 1.87 21.47 -5.26
CA VAL A 107 2.92 21.10 -4.30
C VAL A 107 3.47 22.37 -3.68
N TYR A 108 3.30 22.55 -2.37
CA TYR A 108 3.84 23.72 -1.66
C TYR A 108 5.07 23.36 -0.81
N ARG A 109 5.35 22.09 -0.56
CA ARG A 109 6.55 21.65 0.18
C ARG A 109 7.08 20.32 -0.34
N GLU A 110 8.39 20.21 -0.39
CA GLU A 110 9.12 19.01 -0.75
C GLU A 110 10.17 18.71 0.32
N LEU A 111 10.15 17.49 0.85
CA LEU A 111 11.02 17.01 1.90
C LEU A 111 11.81 15.80 1.39
N HIS A 112 13.12 15.77 1.63
CA HIS A 112 14.00 14.67 1.22
C HIS A 112 14.41 13.90 2.45
N TYR A 113 14.13 12.60 2.46
CA TYR A 113 14.45 11.71 3.55
C TYR A 113 15.50 10.67 3.14
N GLU A 114 16.42 10.37 4.05
CA GLU A 114 17.34 9.25 3.93
C GLU A 114 17.33 8.44 5.24
N GLN A 115 16.87 7.19 5.17
CA GLN A 115 16.81 6.28 6.32
C GLN A 115 16.04 6.90 7.50
N GLY A 116 14.88 7.49 7.21
CA GLY A 116 14.00 8.13 8.19
C GLY A 116 14.47 9.50 8.68
N LYS A 117 15.55 10.07 8.12
CA LYS A 117 16.07 11.39 8.51
C LYS A 117 15.82 12.41 7.42
N LEU A 118 15.24 13.56 7.79
CA LEU A 118 15.12 14.71 6.91
C LEU A 118 16.52 15.26 6.59
N VAL A 119 16.90 15.22 5.32
CA VAL A 119 18.20 15.73 4.85
C VAL A 119 18.07 17.06 4.10
N LYS A 120 16.90 17.37 3.55
CA LYS A 120 16.64 18.63 2.84
C LYS A 120 15.15 18.97 2.83
N GLU A 121 14.85 20.26 2.96
CA GLU A 121 13.52 20.82 2.77
C GLU A 121 13.56 21.88 1.66
N VAL A 122 12.54 21.90 0.81
CA VAL A 122 12.35 22.88 -0.25
C VAL A 122 10.93 23.44 -0.14
N ASP A 123 10.82 24.72 0.20
CA ASP A 123 9.57 25.48 0.11
C ASP A 123 9.23 25.72 -1.38
N ARG A 124 8.05 25.26 -1.79
CA ARG A 124 7.52 25.39 -3.16
C ARG A 124 6.32 26.34 -3.23
N SER A 125 5.95 27.02 -2.15
CA SER A 125 4.78 27.90 -2.07
C SER A 125 4.83 29.14 -2.97
N LYS A 126 6.00 29.50 -3.52
CA LYS A 126 6.23 30.75 -4.25
C LYS A 126 6.63 30.57 -5.72
N LYS A 127 6.44 29.38 -6.30
CA LYS A 127 6.77 29.13 -7.71
C LYS A 127 5.64 29.53 -8.66
#